data_AF-A0A929I2G0-F1
#
_entry.id   AF-A0A929I2G0-F1
#
_cell.length_a   1.000
_cell.length_b   1.000
_cell.length_c   1.000
_cell.angle_alpha   90.00
_cell.angle_beta   90.00
_cell.angle_gamma   90.00
#
_symmetry.space_group_name_H-M   'P 1'
#
loop_
_entity.id
_entity.type
_entity.pdbx_description
1 polymer ?
#
loop_
_entity_poly.entity_id
_entity_poly.type
_entity_poly.pdbx_seq_one_letter_code
_entity_poly.pdbx_strand_id
1 'polypeptide(L)'
;MTERHPFLTGFYDKLILKRPGIIILCILAAIAFLGYKARDFKLDASAETLLLETDEDLRYSRIIKSRYGGYDYLLMTYAPKSDLFSDKALADLARLKKELLQLYSVSSVVTILDIPLLESPPVPLKELASNIQTLQSPTVDRKLARVELQTSPLYRNLLVSPDLKITALQINFWTNEIYANLIARRDRILTKQTDSRLMSAEIAEFKQVTTELKKSRDERKKVRHQDIAKIRAIMDSYRQDAQLFLGGISMIADDLISFIRKDLKIFGLGVLFFLIVVLGFIFRNKRWVILPILCCAFSAIAMMGFLGMFGWQVTVISSNFISLQLIITMAITIHLIVRYRGLALNRPDAEHRELVLDTIRLMVTPCLFAALTTMAGFGSLLLCNILPVRTFGWMMIAGIGVSLVVTFLLFPAGLMLVTKKTPKIGKKSKYSLTSFLADLTENHGRVVLAVSVALFIISAIGISRLVVENSFIDYFKDTTEIHQGMKVIDQNLGGTTPLDVVVEIEAPDVSAQASKSEEVATGDGEFDEFDEFEKKEDDGKYWFTSDRMALVIKIHDYLESVPEIGKVLSLGTMLKIAEKLNHGQPLDNFQLALLYSELPDRFKALVLDPFVSVEHNQLRFSVRVKDSEKSLKR
;
A
#
# COMPACT_ATOMS: atom_id res chain seq x y z
N MET A 1 25.63 -33.33 -38.50
CA MET A 1 24.60 -32.70 -37.65
C MET A 1 23.79 -31.74 -38.50
N THR A 2 22.56 -32.11 -38.81
CA THR A 2 21.67 -31.50 -39.80
C THR A 2 21.41 -30.01 -39.55
N GLU A 3 21.44 -29.22 -40.62
CA GLU A 3 21.13 -27.78 -40.68
C GLU A 3 19.66 -27.52 -40.35
N ARG A 4 19.32 -27.47 -39.06
CA ARG A 4 18.08 -26.84 -38.62
C ARG A 4 18.23 -25.32 -38.78
N HIS A 5 17.65 -24.78 -39.85
CA HIS A 5 17.50 -23.36 -40.22
C HIS A 5 18.72 -22.63 -40.84
N PRO A 6 19.23 -23.06 -42.01
CA PRO A 6 20.38 -22.45 -42.68
C PRO A 6 20.18 -20.96 -43.01
N PHE A 7 18.94 -20.55 -43.29
CA PHE A 7 18.61 -19.16 -43.60
C PHE A 7 18.77 -18.23 -42.39
N LEU A 8 18.21 -18.61 -41.23
CA LEU A 8 18.30 -17.81 -40.00
C LEU A 8 19.74 -17.74 -39.48
N THR A 9 20.48 -18.85 -39.54
CA THR A 9 21.89 -18.87 -39.17
C THR A 9 22.74 -18.04 -40.12
N GLY A 10 22.49 -18.10 -41.43
CA GLY A 10 23.20 -17.29 -42.43
C GLY A 10 22.89 -15.79 -42.31
N PHE A 11 21.65 -15.43 -41.98
CA PHE A 11 21.26 -14.05 -41.71
C PHE A 11 21.94 -13.51 -40.44
N TYR A 12 21.88 -14.28 -39.35
CA TYR A 12 22.53 -13.95 -38.09
C TYR A 12 24.04 -13.77 -38.26
N ASP A 13 24.67 -14.69 -39.00
CA ASP A 13 26.11 -14.67 -39.29
C ASP A 13 26.54 -13.43 -40.10
N LYS A 14 25.76 -13.06 -41.12
CA LYS A 14 26.02 -11.88 -41.97
C LYS A 14 25.77 -10.56 -41.24
N LEU A 15 24.69 -10.47 -40.47
CA LEU A 15 24.28 -9.23 -39.82
C LEU A 15 25.07 -8.97 -38.53
N ILE A 16 25.27 -10.00 -37.71
CA ILE A 16 25.82 -9.85 -36.35
C ILE A 16 27.30 -10.18 -36.29
N LEU A 17 27.71 -11.35 -36.78
CA LEU A 17 29.09 -11.81 -36.62
C LEU A 17 30.08 -11.16 -37.59
N LYS A 18 29.66 -10.76 -38.81
CA LYS A 18 30.56 -10.02 -39.73
C LYS A 18 30.78 -8.56 -39.34
N ARG A 19 29.84 -7.97 -38.60
CA ARG A 19 29.83 -6.54 -38.27
C ARG A 19 29.65 -6.29 -36.76
N PRO A 20 30.47 -6.90 -35.88
CA PRO A 20 30.25 -6.86 -34.44
C PRO A 20 30.33 -5.45 -33.86
N GLY A 21 31.22 -4.59 -34.38
CA GLY A 21 31.34 -3.19 -33.94
C GLY A 21 30.08 -2.36 -34.21
N ILE A 22 29.44 -2.54 -35.38
CA ILE A 22 28.20 -1.84 -35.72
C ILE A 22 27.06 -2.31 -34.83
N ILE A 23 26.93 -3.62 -34.60
CA ILE A 23 25.91 -4.16 -33.69
C ILE A 23 26.09 -3.63 -32.26
N ILE A 24 27.32 -3.59 -31.75
CA ILE A 24 27.59 -3.04 -30.43
C ILE A 24 27.22 -1.55 -30.39
N LEU A 25 27.53 -0.77 -31.42
CA LEU A 25 27.11 0.62 -31.51
C LEU A 25 25.57 0.76 -31.49
N CYS A 26 24.86 -0.07 -32.26
CA CYS A 26 23.39 -0.10 -32.25
C CYS A 26 22.82 -0.48 -30.88
N ILE A 27 23.41 -1.48 -30.21
CA ILE A 27 23.01 -1.88 -28.84
C ILE A 27 23.26 -0.71 -27.89
N LEU A 28 24.43 -0.08 -27.93
CA LEU A 28 24.75 1.06 -27.07
C LEU A 28 23.79 2.23 -27.30
N ALA A 29 23.42 2.52 -28.55
CA ALA A 29 22.42 3.54 -28.87
C ALA A 29 21.02 3.17 -28.32
N ALA A 30 20.60 1.92 -28.48
CA ALA A 30 19.32 1.44 -27.93
C ALA A 30 19.31 1.47 -26.39
N ILE A 31 20.41 1.04 -25.75
CA ILE A 31 20.58 1.10 -24.30
C ILE A 31 20.67 2.54 -23.79
N ALA A 32 21.28 3.46 -24.54
CA ALA A 32 21.29 4.88 -24.19
C ALA A 32 19.88 5.50 -24.27
N PHE A 33 19.11 5.17 -25.31
CA PHE A 33 17.72 5.58 -25.44
C PHE A 33 16.85 5.02 -24.31
N LEU A 34 16.93 3.72 -24.06
CA LEU A 34 16.20 3.07 -22.96
C LEU A 34 16.66 3.57 -21.60
N GLY A 35 17.96 3.80 -21.41
CA GLY A 35 18.53 4.40 -20.20
C GLY A 35 18.04 5.84 -19.97
N TYR A 36 17.81 6.62 -21.02
CA TYR A 36 17.15 7.92 -20.91
C TYR A 36 15.69 7.76 -20.46
N LYS A 37 14.94 6.82 -21.07
CA LYS A 37 13.56 6.50 -20.66
C LYS A 37 13.45 5.88 -19.27
N ALA A 38 14.52 5.29 -18.74
CA ALA A 38 14.57 4.81 -17.37
C ALA A 38 14.44 5.93 -16.33
N ARG A 39 14.61 7.21 -16.70
CA ARG A 39 14.28 8.36 -15.83
C ARG A 39 12.80 8.46 -15.51
N ASP A 40 11.94 7.94 -16.39
CA ASP A 40 10.49 7.88 -16.21
C ASP A 40 10.05 6.64 -15.41
N PHE A 41 11.00 5.84 -14.91
CA PHE A 41 10.74 4.71 -14.03
C PHE A 41 10.10 5.17 -12.71
N LYS A 42 8.95 4.58 -12.37
CA LYS A 42 8.16 4.96 -11.20
C LYS A 42 7.93 3.78 -10.27
N LEU A 43 7.94 4.08 -8.97
CA LEU A 43 7.56 3.16 -7.91
C LEU A 43 6.16 3.51 -7.41
N ASP A 44 5.38 2.49 -7.04
CA ASP A 44 4.09 2.68 -6.38
C ASP A 44 3.94 1.73 -5.18
N ALA A 45 3.67 2.30 -4.00
CA ALA A 45 3.39 1.57 -2.77
C ALA A 45 2.00 1.90 -2.21
N SER A 46 1.10 2.47 -3.03
CA SER A 46 -0.24 2.82 -2.58
C SER A 46 -1.13 1.58 -2.44
N ALA A 47 -1.84 1.51 -1.32
CA ALA A 47 -2.78 0.41 -1.04
C ALA A 47 -3.87 0.28 -2.13
N GLU A 48 -4.30 1.40 -2.72
CA GLU A 48 -5.28 1.40 -3.82
C GLU A 48 -4.81 0.63 -5.06
N THR A 49 -3.50 0.58 -5.31
CA THR A 49 -2.94 -0.17 -6.45
C THR A 49 -2.82 -1.67 -6.20
N LEU A 50 -3.13 -2.13 -4.98
CA LEU A 50 -3.11 -3.55 -4.62
C LEU A 50 -4.39 -4.28 -5.08
N LEU A 51 -5.50 -3.54 -5.20
CA LEU A 51 -6.82 -4.06 -5.53
C LEU A 51 -7.15 -3.82 -7.02
N LEU A 52 -8.07 -4.61 -7.56
CA LEU A 52 -8.61 -4.38 -8.90
C LEU A 52 -9.59 -3.20 -8.86
N GLU A 53 -9.61 -2.37 -9.90
CA GLU A 53 -10.57 -1.25 -9.98
C GLU A 53 -12.03 -1.71 -10.10
N THR A 54 -12.25 -2.98 -10.47
CA THR A 54 -13.58 -3.62 -10.56
C THR A 54 -14.00 -4.35 -9.29
N ASP A 55 -13.21 -4.24 -8.22
CA ASP A 55 -13.49 -4.91 -6.95
C ASP A 55 -14.69 -4.27 -6.24
N GLU A 56 -15.65 -5.10 -5.80
CA GLU A 56 -16.91 -4.62 -5.23
C GLU A 56 -16.72 -3.99 -3.85
N ASP A 57 -15.81 -4.55 -3.03
CA ASP A 57 -15.51 -4.05 -1.69
C ASP A 57 -14.78 -2.70 -1.77
N LEU A 58 -13.87 -2.55 -2.74
CA LEU A 58 -13.22 -1.27 -3.01
C LEU A 58 -14.25 -0.20 -3.41
N ARG A 59 -15.23 -0.56 -4.26
CA ARG A 59 -16.32 0.34 -4.66
C ARG A 59 -17.17 0.74 -3.47
N TYR A 60 -17.60 -0.23 -2.66
CA TYR A 60 -18.39 0.05 -1.45
C TYR A 60 -17.62 0.95 -0.48
N SER A 61 -16.34 0.68 -0.23
CA SER A 61 -15.48 1.53 0.60
C SER A 61 -15.39 2.97 0.09
N ARG A 62 -15.32 3.18 -1.24
CA ARG A 62 -15.34 4.52 -1.86
C ARG A 62 -16.67 5.24 -1.62
N ILE A 63 -17.80 4.54 -1.74
CA ILE A 63 -19.14 5.09 -1.46
C ILE A 63 -19.22 5.54 -0.01
N ILE A 64 -18.86 4.68 0.95
CA ILE A 64 -18.88 5.00 2.38
C ILE A 64 -17.97 6.20 2.69
N LYS A 65 -16.75 6.25 2.14
CA LYS A 65 -15.84 7.40 2.28
C LYS A 65 -16.39 8.68 1.68
N SER A 66 -17.12 8.61 0.57
CA SER A 66 -17.74 9.78 -0.06
C SER A 66 -18.89 10.34 0.78
N ARG A 67 -19.63 9.46 1.48
CA ARG A 67 -20.79 9.81 2.30
C ARG A 67 -20.39 10.38 3.66
N TYR A 68 -19.47 9.73 4.36
CA TYR A 68 -19.08 10.08 5.73
C TYR A 68 -17.76 10.87 5.82
N GLY A 69 -17.19 11.21 4.66
CA GLY A 69 -15.92 11.89 4.55
C GLY A 69 -14.70 10.98 4.78
N GLY A 70 -13.56 11.46 4.31
CA GLY A 70 -12.25 10.85 4.56
C GLY A 70 -11.18 11.93 4.52
N TYR A 71 -10.47 12.13 5.62
CA TYR A 71 -9.38 13.10 5.69
C TYR A 71 -8.04 12.38 5.54
N ASP A 72 -7.20 12.88 4.63
CA ASP A 72 -5.79 12.53 4.57
C ASP A 72 -5.05 13.36 5.63
N TYR A 73 -4.65 12.70 6.72
CA TYR A 73 -3.92 13.30 7.83
C TYR A 73 -2.71 12.46 8.22
N LEU A 74 -1.78 13.07 8.92
CA LEU A 74 -0.74 12.36 9.66
C LEU A 74 -1.04 12.44 11.15
N LEU A 75 -0.69 11.38 11.87
CA LEU A 75 -0.82 11.32 13.32
C LEU A 75 0.57 11.37 13.93
N MET A 76 0.85 12.36 14.77
CA MET A 76 2.10 12.43 15.53
C MET A 76 1.82 12.12 16.99
N THR A 77 2.55 11.18 17.58
CA THR A 77 2.53 10.97 19.02
C THR A 77 3.58 11.85 19.70
N TYR A 78 3.25 12.34 20.89
CA TYR A 78 4.12 13.13 21.74
C TYR A 78 4.04 12.58 23.16
N ALA A 79 5.15 12.05 23.65
CA ALA A 79 5.30 11.54 25.00
C ALA A 79 6.43 12.30 25.72
N PRO A 80 6.11 13.38 26.47
CA PRO A 80 7.12 14.17 27.16
C PRO A 80 7.79 13.36 28.27
N LYS A 81 9.06 13.69 28.56
CA LYS A 81 9.77 13.13 29.73
C LYS A 81 9.23 13.66 31.05
N SER A 82 8.64 14.86 31.04
CA SER A 82 7.91 15.46 32.16
C SER A 82 6.42 15.09 32.12
N ASP A 83 5.65 15.44 33.15
CA ASP A 83 4.19 15.30 33.11
C ASP A 83 3.59 16.05 31.93
N LEU A 84 2.65 15.42 31.22
CA LEU A 84 2.02 15.93 30.00
C LEU A 84 1.31 17.28 30.19
N PHE A 85 0.81 17.55 31.40
CA PHE A 85 0.08 18.78 31.75
C PHE A 85 0.96 19.82 32.44
N SER A 86 2.28 19.59 32.53
CA SER A 86 3.23 20.59 33.01
C SER A 86 3.31 21.78 32.05
N ASP A 87 3.59 22.97 32.58
CA ASP A 87 3.71 24.18 31.75
C ASP A 87 4.77 24.02 30.66
N LYS A 88 5.89 23.33 30.97
CA LYS A 88 6.93 23.03 29.99
C LYS A 88 6.38 22.18 28.84
N ALA A 89 5.75 21.04 29.15
CA ALA A 89 5.23 20.13 28.12
C ALA A 89 4.15 20.79 27.25
N LEU A 90 3.22 21.54 27.86
CA LEU A 90 2.18 22.26 27.13
C LEU A 90 2.75 23.40 26.27
N ALA A 91 3.76 24.12 26.75
CA ALA A 91 4.44 25.16 25.98
C ALA A 91 5.23 24.58 24.80
N ASP A 92 5.92 23.46 25.00
CA ASP A 92 6.65 22.75 23.94
C ASP A 92 5.66 22.20 22.89
N LEU A 93 4.54 21.62 23.33
CA LEU A 93 3.46 21.17 22.44
C LEU A 93 2.86 22.32 21.63
N ALA A 94 2.64 23.49 22.25
CA ALA A 94 2.13 24.67 21.58
C ALA A 94 3.13 25.22 20.53
N ARG A 95 4.43 25.19 20.84
CA ARG A 95 5.49 25.59 19.91
C ARG A 95 5.60 24.63 18.73
N LEU A 96 5.60 23.33 19.00
CA LEU A 96 5.58 22.28 18.00
C LEU A 96 4.37 22.44 17.06
N LYS A 97 3.18 22.64 17.61
CA LYS A 97 1.97 22.95 16.84
C LYS A 97 2.17 24.16 15.93
N LYS A 98 2.70 25.27 16.46
CA LYS A 98 2.92 26.51 15.70
C LYS A 98 3.88 26.32 14.54
N GLU A 99 4.98 25.58 14.74
CA GLU A 99 5.95 25.26 13.69
C GLU A 99 5.34 24.37 12.60
N LEU A 100 4.54 23.38 12.98
CA LEU A 100 3.83 22.53 12.01
C LEU A 100 2.82 23.32 11.16
N LEU A 101 2.12 24.29 11.76
CA LEU A 101 1.19 25.19 11.06
C LEU A 101 1.88 26.16 10.08
N GLN A 102 3.19 26.37 10.19
CA GLN A 102 3.94 27.20 9.22
C GLN A 102 4.18 26.47 7.89
N LEU A 103 3.97 25.16 7.83
CA LEU A 103 4.05 24.40 6.58
C LEU A 103 2.84 24.73 5.70
N TYR A 104 3.10 25.28 4.51
CA TYR A 104 2.05 25.70 3.56
C TYR A 104 0.99 24.62 3.26
N SER A 105 1.39 23.34 3.21
CA SER A 105 0.49 22.23 2.92
C SER A 105 -0.45 21.85 4.08
N VAL A 106 -0.14 22.28 5.31
CA VAL A 106 -0.89 21.94 6.52
C VAL A 106 -2.07 22.91 6.68
N SER A 107 -3.28 22.36 6.81
CA SER A 107 -4.50 23.14 6.99
C SER A 107 -4.79 23.41 8.46
N SER A 108 -4.57 22.41 9.31
CA SER A 108 -4.75 22.51 10.76
C SER A 108 -3.94 21.45 11.49
N VAL A 109 -3.64 21.73 12.76
CA VAL A 109 -3.03 20.79 13.68
C VAL A 109 -3.90 20.76 14.93
N VAL A 110 -4.58 19.63 15.14
CA VAL A 110 -5.45 19.41 16.29
C VAL A 110 -4.65 18.74 17.39
N THR A 111 -4.66 19.34 18.58
CA THR A 111 -3.96 18.85 19.77
C THR A 111 -4.88 18.90 20.97
N ILE A 112 -4.47 18.31 22.10
CA ILE A 112 -5.20 18.46 23.38
C ILE A 112 -5.36 19.93 23.82
N LEU A 113 -4.57 20.85 23.26
CA LEU A 113 -4.66 22.27 23.56
C LEU A 113 -5.95 22.91 23.02
N ASP A 114 -6.49 22.36 21.93
CA ASP A 114 -7.49 23.02 21.10
C ASP A 114 -8.86 22.32 21.14
N ILE A 115 -8.89 21.11 21.69
CA ILE A 115 -10.11 20.32 21.73
C ILE A 115 -11.11 20.90 22.73
N PRO A 116 -12.40 20.82 22.40
CA PRO A 116 -13.44 21.31 23.28
C PRO A 116 -13.50 20.47 24.55
N LEU A 117 -13.58 21.10 25.71
CA LEU A 117 -13.86 20.43 26.98
C LEU A 117 -15.36 20.49 27.19
N LEU A 118 -16.03 19.35 27.02
CA LEU A 118 -17.47 19.19 27.08
C LEU A 118 -17.96 18.94 28.50
N GLU A 119 -17.11 18.40 29.37
CA GLU A 119 -17.43 18.06 30.76
C GLU A 119 -16.73 19.00 31.78
N SER A 120 -15.87 19.93 31.32
CA SER A 120 -15.01 20.76 32.18
C SER A 120 -15.08 22.27 31.86
N PRO A 121 -15.87 23.07 32.60
CA PRO A 121 -16.74 22.68 33.72
C PRO A 121 -18.04 21.99 33.23
N PRO A 122 -18.69 21.19 34.09
CA PRO A 122 -19.98 20.59 33.75
C PRO A 122 -21.04 21.70 33.66
N VAL A 123 -21.53 21.95 32.45
CA VAL A 123 -22.61 22.90 32.17
C VAL A 123 -23.82 22.17 31.59
N PRO A 124 -25.05 22.67 31.79
CA PRO A 124 -26.23 22.08 31.17
C PRO A 124 -26.07 22.01 29.64
N LEU A 125 -26.61 20.97 29.02
CA LEU A 125 -26.48 20.73 27.56
C LEU A 125 -26.86 21.94 26.71
N LYS A 126 -27.85 22.75 27.15
CA LYS A 126 -28.30 23.98 26.50
C LYS A 126 -27.24 25.11 26.49
N GLU A 127 -26.35 25.13 27.46
CA GLU A 127 -25.28 26.14 27.59
C GLU A 127 -23.95 25.68 26.98
N LEU A 128 -23.84 24.38 26.67
CA LEU A 128 -22.64 23.79 26.09
C LEU A 128 -22.27 24.45 24.75
N ALA A 129 -23.26 24.77 23.91
CA ALA A 129 -23.02 25.35 22.60
C ALA A 129 -22.42 26.77 22.65
N SER A 130 -22.63 27.52 23.73
CA SER A 130 -22.21 28.92 23.86
C SER A 130 -20.95 29.14 24.70
N ASN A 131 -20.51 28.15 25.49
CA ASN A 131 -19.40 28.31 26.45
C ASN A 131 -18.38 27.14 26.44
N ILE A 132 -17.95 26.73 25.25
CA ILE A 132 -16.95 25.66 25.09
C ILE A 132 -15.56 26.16 25.51
N GLN A 133 -14.98 25.55 26.55
CA GLN A 133 -13.60 25.81 26.95
C GLN A 133 -12.62 24.87 26.26
N THR A 134 -11.35 25.28 26.21
CA THR A 134 -10.23 24.43 25.78
C THR A 134 -9.10 24.56 26.81
N LEU A 135 -8.03 23.76 26.69
CA LEU A 135 -6.84 23.94 27.56
C LEU A 135 -6.13 25.29 27.35
N GLN A 136 -6.45 26.02 26.28
CA GLN A 136 -5.96 27.38 26.06
C GLN A 136 -6.86 28.46 26.68
N SER A 137 -8.08 28.12 27.11
CA SER A 137 -8.99 29.09 27.73
C SER A 137 -8.41 29.64 29.04
N PRO A 138 -8.45 30.97 29.29
CA PRO A 138 -7.85 31.57 30.49
C PRO A 138 -8.43 31.05 31.81
N THR A 139 -9.68 30.62 31.79
CA THR A 139 -10.47 30.20 32.96
C THR A 139 -10.50 28.69 33.18
N VAL A 140 -9.77 27.91 32.39
CA VAL A 140 -9.88 26.44 32.41
C VAL A 140 -9.28 25.85 33.69
N ASP A 141 -10.03 24.97 34.36
CA ASP A 141 -9.49 24.15 35.43
C ASP A 141 -8.74 22.95 34.82
N ARG A 142 -7.41 23.00 34.87
CA ARG A 142 -6.55 21.93 34.34
C ARG A 142 -6.74 20.60 35.04
N LYS A 143 -7.17 20.56 36.31
CA LYS A 143 -7.44 19.31 37.02
C LYS A 143 -8.69 18.64 36.47
N LEU A 144 -9.75 19.40 36.23
CA LEU A 144 -10.97 18.90 35.60
C LEU A 144 -10.69 18.46 34.15
N ALA A 145 -9.99 19.28 33.37
CA ALA A 145 -9.58 18.93 32.02
C ALA A 145 -8.77 17.62 31.97
N ARG A 146 -7.89 17.39 32.95
CA ARG A 146 -7.14 16.13 33.08
C ARG A 146 -8.07 14.93 33.26
N VAL A 147 -9.07 15.04 34.13
CA VAL A 147 -10.08 13.98 34.37
C VAL A 147 -10.88 13.72 33.11
N GLU A 148 -11.35 14.77 32.42
CA GLU A 148 -12.12 14.63 31.20
C GLU A 148 -11.30 13.96 30.10
N LEU A 149 -10.08 14.42 29.83
CA LEU A 149 -9.23 13.79 28.81
C LEU A 149 -8.93 12.33 29.11
N GLN A 150 -8.81 11.97 30.39
CA GLN A 150 -8.58 10.59 30.82
C GLN A 150 -9.80 9.69 30.70
N THR A 151 -11.00 10.22 30.95
CA THR A 151 -12.22 9.41 31.13
C THR A 151 -13.23 9.55 30.00
N SER A 152 -13.12 10.61 29.20
CA SER A 152 -14.06 10.92 28.12
C SER A 152 -14.03 9.81 27.05
N PRO A 153 -15.20 9.29 26.65
CA PRO A 153 -15.31 8.36 25.55
C PRO A 153 -14.94 9.01 24.21
N LEU A 154 -14.75 10.33 24.15
CA LEU A 154 -14.28 11.02 22.95
C LEU A 154 -12.74 11.04 22.84
N TYR A 155 -12.02 11.26 23.95
CA TYR A 155 -10.58 11.57 23.92
C TYR A 155 -9.67 10.42 24.35
N ARG A 156 -10.10 9.62 25.33
CA ARG A 156 -9.32 8.48 25.83
C ARG A 156 -9.11 7.45 24.72
N ASN A 157 -7.90 6.91 24.60
CA ASN A 157 -7.52 5.95 23.56
C ASN A 157 -7.71 6.51 22.13
N LEU A 158 -7.67 7.84 21.96
CA LEU A 158 -7.75 8.48 20.65
C LEU A 158 -6.75 9.63 20.55
N LEU A 159 -6.89 10.61 21.44
CA LEU A 159 -6.01 11.76 21.55
C LEU A 159 -5.05 11.63 22.72
N VAL A 160 -5.42 10.93 23.79
CA VAL A 160 -4.52 10.67 24.93
C VAL A 160 -4.53 9.21 25.34
N SER A 161 -3.40 8.73 25.85
CA SER A 161 -3.31 7.42 26.48
C SER A 161 -4.06 7.39 27.82
N PRO A 162 -4.54 6.22 28.29
CA PRO A 162 -5.24 6.09 29.58
C PRO A 162 -4.45 6.57 30.80
N ASP A 163 -3.12 6.50 30.71
CA ASP A 163 -2.20 6.97 31.76
C ASP A 163 -1.75 8.42 31.58
N LEU A 164 -2.27 9.12 30.56
CA LEU A 164 -1.98 10.52 30.22
C LEU A 164 -0.50 10.83 29.99
N LYS A 165 0.30 9.82 29.61
CA LYS A 165 1.71 10.04 29.27
C LYS A 165 1.93 10.35 27.79
N ILE A 166 0.99 10.01 26.93
CA ILE A 166 1.09 10.17 25.48
C ILE A 166 -0.11 10.98 25.00
N THR A 167 0.14 11.97 24.15
CA THR A 167 -0.89 12.64 23.38
C THR A 167 -0.64 12.47 21.89
N ALA A 168 -1.71 12.49 21.09
CA ALA A 168 -1.65 12.54 19.65
C ALA A 168 -1.89 13.97 19.16
N LEU A 169 -1.21 14.34 18.07
CA LEU A 169 -1.45 15.52 17.27
C LEU A 169 -1.90 15.05 15.89
N GLN A 170 -3.06 15.53 15.46
CA GLN A 170 -3.57 15.25 14.12
C GLN A 170 -3.19 16.40 13.18
N ILE A 171 -2.34 16.11 12.21
CA ILE A 171 -1.85 17.07 11.21
C ILE A 171 -2.69 16.88 9.95
N ASN A 172 -3.61 17.80 9.72
CA ASN A 172 -4.49 17.80 8.56
C ASN A 172 -3.86 18.58 7.42
N PHE A 173 -4.07 18.09 6.18
CA PHE A 173 -3.64 18.77 4.97
C PHE A 173 -4.83 19.40 4.27
N TRP A 174 -4.57 20.38 3.39
CA TRP A 174 -5.61 20.93 2.52
C TRP A 174 -6.14 19.85 1.57
N THR A 175 -7.45 19.75 1.47
CA THR A 175 -8.10 18.94 0.42
C THR A 175 -7.86 19.62 -0.92
N ASN A 176 -7.39 18.84 -1.90
CA ASN A 176 -7.24 19.33 -3.26
C ASN A 176 -8.55 19.10 -4.02
N GLU A 177 -9.33 20.15 -4.19
CA GLU A 177 -10.64 20.11 -4.85
C GLU A 177 -10.56 19.55 -6.28
N ILE A 178 -9.50 19.87 -7.03
CA ILE A 178 -9.29 19.34 -8.38
C ILE A 178 -9.13 17.81 -8.32
N TYR A 179 -8.31 17.31 -7.40
CA TYR A 179 -8.09 15.88 -7.22
C TYR A 179 -9.37 15.16 -6.76
N ALA A 180 -10.10 15.75 -5.81
CA ALA A 180 -11.38 15.21 -5.33
C ALA A 180 -12.42 15.16 -6.45
N ASN A 181 -12.53 16.21 -7.25
CA ASN A 181 -13.42 16.25 -8.42
C ASN A 181 -13.04 15.20 -9.47
N LEU A 182 -11.75 15.04 -9.76
CA LEU A 182 -11.28 14.01 -10.68
C LEU A 182 -11.61 12.59 -10.19
N ILE A 183 -11.49 12.33 -8.88
CA ILE A 183 -11.91 11.05 -8.29
C ILE A 183 -13.42 10.87 -8.46
N ALA A 184 -14.22 11.87 -8.10
CA ALA A 184 -15.68 11.80 -8.21
C ALA A 184 -16.13 11.55 -9.67
N ARG A 185 -15.49 12.20 -10.65
CA ARG A 185 -15.76 11.97 -12.08
C ARG A 185 -15.40 10.56 -12.51
N ARG A 186 -14.22 10.05 -12.13
CA ARG A 186 -13.83 8.66 -12.42
C ARG A 186 -14.83 7.68 -11.82
N ASP A 187 -15.19 7.86 -10.55
CA ASP A 187 -16.04 6.93 -9.83
C ASP A 187 -17.47 6.94 -10.40
N ARG A 188 -18.00 8.10 -10.82
CA ARG A 188 -19.27 8.18 -11.56
C ARG A 188 -19.27 7.37 -12.85
N ILE A 189 -18.19 7.43 -13.63
CA ILE A 189 -18.06 6.66 -14.87
C ILE A 189 -17.98 5.15 -14.57
N LEU A 190 -17.21 4.76 -13.54
CA LEU A 190 -17.07 3.35 -13.14
C LEU A 190 -18.40 2.75 -12.64
N THR A 191 -19.17 3.50 -11.85
CA THR A 191 -20.51 3.08 -11.43
C THR A 191 -21.40 2.86 -12.65
N LYS A 192 -21.47 3.84 -13.55
CA LYS A 192 -22.28 3.73 -14.78
C LYS A 192 -21.87 2.58 -15.69
N GLN A 193 -20.56 2.29 -15.79
CA GLN A 193 -20.06 1.16 -16.58
C GLN A 193 -20.61 -0.19 -16.10
N THR A 194 -20.94 -0.30 -14.82
CA THR A 194 -21.54 -1.51 -14.23
C THR A 194 -23.01 -1.61 -14.62
N ASP A 195 -23.73 -0.50 -14.52
CA ASP A 195 -25.18 -0.46 -14.76
C ASP A 195 -25.54 -0.46 -16.25
N SER A 196 -24.63 0.01 -17.12
CA SER A 196 -24.87 0.23 -18.54
C SER A 196 -23.59 0.32 -19.36
N ARG A 197 -23.72 0.11 -20.68
CA ARG A 197 -22.59 0.26 -21.60
C ARG A 197 -22.18 1.73 -21.74
N LEU A 198 -20.89 2.01 -21.59
CA LEU A 198 -20.33 3.36 -21.78
C LEU A 198 -20.41 3.83 -23.23
N MET A 199 -20.68 5.12 -23.42
CA MET A 199 -20.60 5.82 -24.69
C MET A 199 -19.15 6.14 -25.05
N SER A 200 -18.85 6.32 -26.35
CA SER A 200 -17.49 6.65 -26.82
C SER A 200 -16.91 7.92 -26.18
N ALA A 201 -17.75 8.92 -25.91
CA ALA A 201 -17.35 10.14 -25.21
C ALA A 201 -16.92 9.87 -23.76
N GLU A 202 -17.62 8.99 -23.06
CA GLU A 202 -17.32 8.61 -21.67
C GLU A 202 -16.04 7.78 -21.57
N ILE A 203 -15.78 6.91 -22.57
CA ILE A 203 -14.51 6.17 -22.66
C ILE A 203 -13.33 7.13 -22.86
N ALA A 204 -13.52 8.15 -23.70
CA ALA A 204 -12.50 9.18 -23.91
C ALA A 204 -12.28 10.03 -22.64
N GLU A 205 -13.36 10.45 -21.98
CA GLU A 205 -13.32 11.17 -20.71
C GLU A 205 -12.63 10.33 -19.63
N PHE A 206 -12.99 9.06 -19.47
CA PHE A 206 -12.39 8.15 -18.51
C PHE A 206 -10.87 8.06 -18.69
N LYS A 207 -10.41 7.94 -19.94
CA LYS A 207 -8.99 7.91 -20.27
C LYS A 207 -8.29 9.23 -19.91
N GLN A 208 -8.93 10.36 -20.17
CA GLN A 208 -8.40 11.69 -19.82
C GLN A 208 -8.32 11.86 -18.30
N VAL A 209 -9.44 11.65 -17.59
CA VAL A 209 -9.53 11.77 -16.13
C VAL A 209 -8.52 10.84 -15.45
N THR A 210 -8.37 9.60 -15.91
CA THR A 210 -7.37 8.66 -15.37
C THR A 210 -5.94 9.17 -15.55
N THR A 211 -5.65 9.81 -16.68
CA THR A 211 -4.32 10.39 -16.95
C THR A 211 -4.04 11.60 -16.07
N GLU A 212 -5.02 12.49 -15.91
CA GLU A 212 -4.93 13.67 -15.04
C GLU A 212 -4.83 13.27 -13.57
N LEU A 213 -5.60 12.27 -13.13
CA LEU A 213 -5.51 11.68 -11.79
C LEU A 213 -4.12 11.14 -11.51
N LYS A 214 -3.53 10.39 -12.45
CA LYS A 214 -2.18 9.85 -12.30
C LYS A 214 -1.16 10.97 -12.13
N LYS A 215 -1.24 12.03 -12.95
CA LYS A 215 -0.35 13.19 -12.86
C LYS A 215 -0.50 13.91 -11.50
N SER A 216 -1.73 14.22 -11.11
CA SER A 216 -2.01 14.90 -9.84
C SER A 216 -1.56 14.06 -8.63
N ARG A 217 -1.79 12.74 -8.66
CA ARG A 217 -1.31 11.80 -7.63
C ARG A 217 0.21 11.80 -7.53
N ASP A 218 0.93 11.77 -8.65
CA ASP A 218 2.39 11.79 -8.66
C ASP A 218 2.98 13.10 -8.11
N GLU A 219 2.37 14.25 -8.43
CA GLU A 219 2.75 15.55 -7.86
C GLU A 219 2.50 15.60 -6.35
N ARG A 220 1.32 15.13 -5.90
CA ARG A 220 0.98 15.05 -4.47
C ARG A 220 1.94 14.14 -3.70
N LYS A 221 2.34 13.00 -4.25
CA LYS A 221 3.35 12.11 -3.63
C LYS A 221 4.66 12.86 -3.39
N LYS A 222 5.13 13.68 -4.34
CA LYS A 222 6.36 14.48 -4.18
C LYS A 222 6.23 15.54 -3.09
N VAL A 223 5.10 16.27 -3.08
CA VAL A 223 4.83 17.29 -2.05
C VAL A 223 4.77 16.63 -0.68
N ARG A 224 4.02 15.53 -0.54
CA ARG A 224 3.89 14.81 0.73
C ARG A 224 5.21 14.25 1.23
N HIS A 225 6.08 13.73 0.35
CA HIS A 225 7.44 13.32 0.72
C HIS A 225 8.23 14.47 1.37
N GLN A 226 8.15 15.67 0.78
CA GLN A 226 8.81 16.86 1.32
C GLN A 226 8.20 17.31 2.64
N ASP A 227 6.88 17.27 2.77
CA ASP A 227 6.18 17.61 4.01
C ASP A 227 6.56 16.66 5.14
N ILE A 228 6.58 15.34 4.89
CA ILE A 228 7.01 14.33 5.88
C ILE A 228 8.46 14.59 6.31
N ALA A 229 9.36 14.89 5.38
CA ALA A 229 10.76 15.20 5.71
C ALA A 229 10.87 16.46 6.58
N LYS A 230 10.11 17.52 6.29
CA LYS A 230 10.08 18.75 7.10
C LYS A 230 9.46 18.50 8.49
N ILE A 231 8.37 17.74 8.57
CA ILE A 231 7.72 17.37 9.83
C ILE A 231 8.71 16.58 10.70
N ARG A 232 9.44 15.61 10.12
CA ARG A 232 10.49 14.86 10.84
C ARG A 232 11.61 15.78 11.34
N ALA A 233 12.07 16.73 10.52
CA ALA A 233 13.08 17.70 10.94
C ALA A 233 12.60 18.57 12.12
N ILE A 234 11.33 18.97 12.12
CA ILE A 234 10.70 19.66 13.25
C ILE A 234 10.70 18.72 14.47
N MET A 235 10.21 17.48 14.34
CA MET A 235 10.17 16.49 15.44
C MET A 235 11.54 16.26 16.07
N ASP A 236 12.59 16.17 15.25
CA ASP A 236 13.96 15.89 15.71
C ASP A 236 14.47 16.94 16.71
N SER A 237 14.02 18.18 16.61
CA SER A 237 14.35 19.24 17.57
C SER A 237 13.72 19.05 18.95
N TYR A 238 12.62 18.28 19.05
CA TYR A 238 11.91 17.99 20.30
C TYR A 238 12.26 16.60 20.88
N ARG A 239 13.01 15.75 20.15
CA ARG A 239 13.35 14.38 20.60
C ARG A 239 14.19 14.32 21.88
N GLN A 240 14.83 15.43 22.28
CA GLN A 240 15.58 15.50 23.54
C GLN A 240 14.67 15.55 24.77
N ASP A 241 13.51 16.18 24.67
CA ASP A 241 12.58 16.40 25.78
C ASP A 241 11.35 15.47 25.73
N ALA A 242 11.07 14.88 24.57
CA ALA A 242 9.95 13.97 24.36
C ALA A 242 10.29 12.83 23.41
N GLN A 243 9.59 11.72 23.53
CA GLN A 243 9.57 10.67 22.51
C GLN A 243 8.44 10.98 21.52
N LEU A 244 8.78 11.08 20.23
CA LEU A 244 7.82 11.36 19.17
C LEU A 244 7.86 10.27 18.10
N PHE A 245 6.69 9.88 17.60
CA PHE A 245 6.56 9.04 16.42
C PHE A 245 5.56 9.63 15.46
N LEU A 246 5.89 9.58 14.17
CA LEU A 246 4.97 9.93 13.10
C LEU A 246 4.27 8.67 12.59
N GLY A 247 2.98 8.80 12.29
CA GLY A 247 2.09 7.76 11.79
C GLY A 247 1.18 8.30 10.69
N GLY A 248 0.49 7.39 10.01
CA GLY A 248 -0.47 7.70 8.95
C GLY A 248 -0.12 7.04 7.62
N ILE A 249 -1.16 6.73 6.83
CA ILE A 249 -1.07 5.94 5.58
C ILE A 249 -0.09 6.59 4.59
N SER A 250 -0.16 7.91 4.45
CA SER A 250 0.69 8.67 3.54
C SER A 250 2.18 8.64 3.93
N MET A 251 2.49 8.52 5.23
CA MET A 251 3.86 8.35 5.71
C MET A 251 4.37 6.93 5.47
N ILE A 252 3.55 5.92 5.79
CA ILE A 252 3.90 4.50 5.56
C ILE A 252 4.19 4.27 4.06
N ALA A 253 3.35 4.81 3.17
CA ALA A 253 3.55 4.70 1.73
C ALA A 253 4.85 5.38 1.25
N ASP A 254 5.20 6.53 1.82
CA ASP A 254 6.44 7.25 1.48
C ASP A 254 7.69 6.47 1.91
N ASP A 255 7.68 5.94 3.13
CA ASP A 255 8.77 5.14 3.66
C ASP A 255 8.92 3.82 2.91
N LEU A 256 7.81 3.15 2.55
CA LEU A 256 7.84 1.95 1.70
C LEU A 256 8.52 2.23 0.36
N ILE A 257 8.19 3.35 -0.31
CA ILE A 257 8.84 3.74 -1.57
C ILE A 257 10.35 3.96 -1.35
N SER A 258 10.72 4.58 -0.23
CA SER A 258 12.12 4.82 0.14
C SER A 258 12.88 3.52 0.41
N PHE A 259 12.26 2.55 1.11
CA PHE A 259 12.80 1.21 1.33
C PHE A 259 12.94 0.44 0.03
N ILE A 260 11.92 0.40 -0.83
CA ILE A 260 12.00 -0.23 -2.15
C ILE A 260 13.15 0.37 -2.96
N ARG A 261 13.29 1.70 -2.98
CA ARG A 261 14.38 2.37 -3.70
C ARG A 261 15.75 1.98 -3.13
N LYS A 262 15.87 1.87 -1.81
CA LYS A 262 17.09 1.44 -1.13
C LYS A 262 17.40 -0.04 -1.44
N ASP A 263 16.39 -0.90 -1.42
CA ASP A 263 16.53 -2.33 -1.71
C ASP A 263 16.92 -2.56 -3.16
N LEU A 264 16.27 -1.90 -4.13
CA LEU A 264 16.67 -1.95 -5.55
C LEU A 264 18.16 -1.62 -5.76
N LYS A 265 18.69 -0.68 -4.98
CA LYS A 265 20.12 -0.32 -5.02
C LYS A 265 20.99 -1.32 -4.28
N ILE A 266 20.73 -1.56 -3.00
CA ILE A 266 21.60 -2.38 -2.13
C ILE A 266 21.53 -3.85 -2.52
N PHE A 267 20.32 -4.40 -2.64
CA PHE A 267 20.13 -5.80 -3.00
C PHE A 267 20.59 -6.06 -4.43
N GLY A 268 20.25 -5.18 -5.38
CA GLY A 268 20.69 -5.29 -6.78
C GLY A 268 22.22 -5.24 -6.93
N LEU A 269 22.89 -4.27 -6.29
CA LEU A 269 24.36 -4.19 -6.28
C LEU A 269 24.99 -5.35 -5.51
N GLY A 270 24.38 -5.80 -4.43
CA GLY A 270 24.83 -6.94 -3.64
C GLY A 270 24.82 -8.24 -4.44
N VAL A 271 23.71 -8.52 -5.15
CA VAL A 271 23.61 -9.64 -6.09
C VAL A 271 24.67 -9.51 -7.18
N LEU A 272 24.81 -8.33 -7.82
CA LEU A 272 25.81 -8.10 -8.85
C LEU A 272 27.24 -8.41 -8.36
N PHE A 273 27.62 -7.90 -7.19
CA PHE A 273 28.92 -8.16 -6.57
C PHE A 273 29.11 -9.66 -6.29
N PHE A 274 28.10 -10.30 -5.72
CA PHE A 274 28.12 -11.75 -5.48
C PHE A 274 28.35 -12.53 -6.79
N LEU A 275 27.64 -12.17 -7.87
CA LEU A 275 27.83 -12.78 -9.19
C LEU A 275 29.25 -12.60 -9.72
N ILE A 276 29.83 -11.39 -9.59
CA ILE A 276 31.22 -11.11 -10.00
C ILE A 276 32.21 -12.03 -9.27
N VAL A 277 32.05 -12.17 -7.95
CA VAL A 277 32.92 -13.02 -7.12
C VAL A 277 32.80 -14.49 -7.53
N VAL A 278 31.57 -15.00 -7.68
CA VAL A 278 31.31 -16.40 -8.06
C VAL A 278 31.83 -16.68 -9.47
N LEU A 279 31.53 -15.83 -10.45
CA LEU A 279 32.04 -15.95 -11.83
C LEU A 279 33.58 -15.88 -11.85
N GLY A 280 34.17 -14.98 -11.07
CA GLY A 280 35.62 -14.86 -10.92
C GLY A 280 36.25 -16.14 -10.38
N PHE A 281 35.64 -16.75 -9.37
CA PHE A 281 36.07 -18.01 -8.78
C PHE A 281 35.94 -19.19 -9.75
N ILE A 282 34.80 -19.32 -10.43
CA ILE A 282 34.51 -20.44 -11.35
C ILE A 282 35.35 -20.36 -12.63
N PHE A 283 35.38 -19.20 -13.29
CA PHE A 283 35.98 -19.06 -14.61
C PHE A 283 37.44 -18.64 -14.58
N ARG A 284 37.92 -18.01 -13.49
CA ARG A 284 39.31 -17.57 -13.26
C ARG A 284 39.89 -16.76 -14.43
N ASN A 285 39.03 -16.07 -15.19
CA ASN A 285 39.41 -15.30 -16.36
C ASN A 285 38.45 -14.11 -16.53
N LYS A 286 39.02 -12.90 -16.59
CA LYS A 286 38.28 -11.63 -16.62
C LYS A 286 37.24 -11.56 -17.74
N ARG A 287 37.50 -12.12 -18.93
CA ARG A 287 36.54 -12.07 -20.06
C ARG A 287 35.22 -12.80 -19.77
N TRP A 288 35.29 -13.89 -18.99
CA TRP A 288 34.13 -14.70 -18.60
C TRP A 288 33.40 -14.16 -17.38
N VAL A 289 33.91 -13.05 -16.81
CA VAL A 289 33.23 -12.26 -15.79
C VAL A 289 32.62 -11.03 -16.44
N ILE A 290 33.41 -10.26 -17.18
CA ILE A 290 33.00 -8.99 -17.78
C ILE A 290 31.84 -9.18 -18.77
N LEU A 291 31.91 -10.16 -19.67
CA LEU A 291 30.92 -10.30 -20.74
C LEU A 291 29.52 -10.66 -20.19
N PRO A 292 29.34 -11.65 -19.28
CA PRO A 292 28.06 -11.87 -18.61
C PRO A 292 27.54 -10.66 -17.84
N ILE A 293 28.43 -9.96 -17.13
CA ILE A 293 28.05 -8.79 -16.33
C ILE A 293 27.56 -7.64 -17.22
N LEU A 294 28.18 -7.43 -18.38
CA LEU A 294 27.70 -6.48 -19.38
C LEU A 294 26.32 -6.87 -19.93
N CYS A 295 26.10 -8.15 -20.25
CA CYS A 295 24.77 -8.63 -20.65
C CYS A 295 23.72 -8.38 -19.58
N CYS A 296 24.04 -8.68 -18.31
CA CYS A 296 23.16 -8.47 -17.17
C CYS A 296 22.84 -6.98 -16.97
N ALA A 297 23.86 -6.11 -16.98
CA ALA A 297 23.69 -4.67 -16.83
C ALA A 297 22.86 -4.06 -17.96
N PHE A 298 23.15 -4.40 -19.22
CA PHE A 298 22.40 -3.89 -20.37
C PHE A 298 20.96 -4.42 -20.39
N SER A 299 20.75 -5.69 -20.02
CA SER A 299 19.41 -6.26 -19.87
C SER A 299 18.60 -5.53 -18.80
N ALA A 300 19.20 -5.24 -17.64
CA ALA A 300 18.54 -4.51 -16.57
C ALA A 300 18.20 -3.07 -16.97
N ILE A 301 19.14 -2.35 -17.60
CA ILE A 301 18.91 -0.97 -18.09
C ILE A 301 17.83 -0.95 -19.18
N ALA A 302 17.88 -1.90 -20.12
CA ALA A 302 16.87 -2.03 -21.16
C ALA A 302 15.48 -2.26 -20.55
N MET A 303 15.37 -3.14 -19.57
CA MET A 303 14.10 -3.43 -18.90
C MET A 303 13.58 -2.23 -18.09
N MET A 304 14.44 -1.54 -17.32
CA MET A 304 14.05 -0.31 -16.64
C MET A 304 13.56 0.78 -17.60
N GLY A 305 14.24 0.92 -18.75
CA GLY A 305 13.83 1.83 -19.81
C GLY A 305 12.51 1.45 -20.46
N PHE A 306 12.29 0.16 -20.69
CA PHE A 306 11.03 -0.39 -21.19
C PHE A 306 9.88 -0.05 -20.23
N LEU A 307 10.05 -0.31 -18.93
CA LEU A 307 9.05 0.03 -17.92
C LEU A 307 8.76 1.52 -17.85
N GLY A 308 9.79 2.37 -17.88
CA GLY A 308 9.64 3.83 -17.92
C GLY A 308 8.89 4.32 -19.16
N MET A 309 9.17 3.74 -20.33
CA MET A 309 8.52 4.10 -21.59
C MET A 309 7.02 3.78 -21.60
N PHE A 310 6.61 2.63 -21.06
CA PHE A 310 5.20 2.22 -20.97
C PHE A 310 4.51 2.73 -19.69
N GLY A 311 5.23 3.45 -18.83
CA GLY A 311 4.70 3.99 -17.57
C GLY A 311 4.21 2.92 -16.59
N TRP A 312 4.78 1.71 -16.66
CA TRP A 312 4.52 0.61 -15.75
C TRP A 312 5.18 0.90 -14.40
N GLN A 313 4.37 0.92 -13.35
CA GLN A 313 4.83 1.21 -12.00
C GLN A 313 5.29 -0.09 -11.33
N VAL A 314 6.48 -0.05 -10.73
CA VAL A 314 7.00 -1.15 -9.92
C VAL A 314 6.47 -1.01 -8.49
N THR A 315 5.88 -2.09 -8.01
CA THR A 315 5.27 -2.22 -6.68
C THR A 315 6.22 -2.88 -5.69
N VAL A 316 5.79 -2.99 -4.42
CA VAL A 316 6.51 -3.76 -3.38
C VAL A 316 6.81 -5.18 -3.87
N ILE A 317 5.83 -5.86 -4.45
CA ILE A 317 5.97 -7.25 -4.93
C ILE A 317 6.96 -7.34 -6.10
N SER A 318 6.83 -6.44 -7.08
CA SER A 318 7.69 -6.46 -8.27
C SER A 318 9.07 -5.85 -8.06
N SER A 319 9.35 -5.27 -6.90
CA SER A 319 10.64 -4.62 -6.60
C SER A 319 11.86 -5.54 -6.76
N ASN A 320 11.72 -6.85 -6.59
CA ASN A 320 12.85 -7.78 -6.73
C ASN A 320 13.26 -8.05 -8.19
N PHE A 321 12.51 -7.56 -9.18
CA PHE A 321 12.64 -7.98 -10.58
C PHE A 321 14.05 -7.78 -11.13
N ILE A 322 14.77 -6.72 -10.71
CA ILE A 322 16.15 -6.46 -11.15
C ILE A 322 17.04 -7.65 -10.79
N SER A 323 16.92 -8.17 -9.56
CA SER A 323 17.75 -9.28 -9.09
C SER A 323 17.42 -10.58 -9.82
N LEU A 324 16.13 -10.85 -10.04
CA LEU A 324 15.71 -12.00 -10.84
C LEU A 324 16.21 -11.89 -12.28
N GLN A 325 16.13 -10.70 -12.88
CA GLN A 325 16.63 -10.42 -14.23
C GLN A 325 18.14 -10.67 -14.35
N LEU A 326 18.94 -10.25 -13.36
CA LEU A 326 20.37 -10.52 -13.32
C LEU A 326 20.65 -12.03 -13.29
N ILE A 327 19.94 -12.79 -12.45
CA ILE A 327 20.10 -14.24 -12.33
C ILE A 327 19.72 -14.96 -13.62
N ILE A 328 18.59 -14.59 -14.24
CA ILE A 328 18.10 -15.20 -15.48
C ILE A 328 19.06 -14.90 -16.65
N THR A 329 19.47 -13.63 -16.80
CA THR A 329 20.43 -13.22 -17.83
C THR A 329 21.76 -13.96 -17.64
N MET A 330 22.21 -14.08 -16.39
CA MET A 330 23.43 -14.81 -16.07
C MET A 330 23.31 -16.30 -16.43
N ALA A 331 22.19 -16.96 -16.11
CA ALA A 331 22.00 -18.37 -16.45
C ALA A 331 22.16 -18.64 -17.96
N ILE A 332 21.53 -17.80 -18.81
CA ILE A 332 21.65 -17.90 -20.28
C ILE A 332 23.10 -17.69 -20.73
N THR A 333 23.78 -16.65 -20.21
CA THR A 333 25.17 -16.38 -20.57
C THR A 333 26.12 -17.49 -20.12
N ILE A 334 25.90 -18.14 -18.97
CA ILE A 334 26.71 -19.27 -18.51
C ILE A 334 26.61 -20.44 -19.49
N HIS A 335 25.41 -20.79 -19.98
CA HIS A 335 25.26 -21.84 -20.99
C HIS A 335 26.04 -21.52 -22.28
N LEU A 336 26.00 -20.27 -22.74
CA LEU A 336 26.77 -19.81 -23.89
C LEU A 336 28.28 -19.91 -23.65
N ILE A 337 28.77 -19.48 -22.47
CA ILE A 337 30.20 -19.56 -22.12
C ILE A 337 30.67 -21.01 -22.10
N VAL A 338 29.96 -21.87 -21.37
CA VAL A 338 30.34 -23.27 -21.19
C VAL A 338 30.36 -23.96 -22.55
N ARG A 339 29.36 -23.71 -23.41
CA ARG A 339 29.33 -24.30 -24.75
C ARG A 339 30.46 -23.81 -25.63
N TYR A 340 30.70 -22.50 -25.70
CA TYR A 340 31.81 -21.94 -26.48
C TYR A 340 33.16 -22.51 -26.01
N ARG A 341 33.38 -22.57 -24.69
CA ARG A 341 34.61 -23.13 -24.12
C ARG A 341 34.78 -24.62 -24.45
N GLY A 342 33.70 -25.39 -24.41
CA GLY A 342 33.70 -26.81 -24.79
C GLY A 342 34.05 -27.00 -26.28
N LEU A 343 33.48 -26.19 -27.17
CA LEU A 343 33.80 -26.22 -28.60
C LEU A 343 35.27 -25.81 -28.85
N ALA A 344 35.74 -24.76 -28.19
CA ALA A 344 37.13 -24.29 -28.32
C ALA A 344 38.17 -25.28 -27.76
N LEU A 345 37.77 -26.17 -26.85
CA LEU A 345 38.60 -27.29 -26.36
C LEU A 345 38.59 -28.47 -27.34
N ASN A 346 37.42 -28.84 -27.86
CA ASN A 346 37.26 -30.00 -28.74
C ASN A 346 37.74 -29.74 -30.18
N ARG A 347 37.73 -28.47 -30.62
CA ARG A 347 38.19 -28.04 -31.94
C ARG A 347 39.17 -26.87 -31.82
N PRO A 348 40.43 -27.12 -31.40
CA PRO A 348 41.42 -26.07 -31.20
C PRO A 348 41.76 -25.29 -32.47
N ASP A 349 41.61 -25.88 -33.65
CA ASP A 349 42.02 -25.29 -34.94
C ASP A 349 40.89 -24.51 -35.64
N ALA A 350 39.63 -24.69 -35.24
CA ALA A 350 38.49 -24.03 -35.86
C ALA A 350 38.55 -22.50 -35.73
N GLU A 351 38.06 -21.76 -36.72
CA GLU A 351 38.09 -20.29 -36.64
C GLU A 351 37.25 -19.76 -35.48
N HIS A 352 37.64 -18.62 -34.91
CA HIS A 352 36.92 -17.99 -33.79
C HIS A 352 35.44 -17.76 -34.11
N ARG A 353 35.18 -17.25 -35.31
CA ARG A 353 33.84 -16.94 -35.82
C ARG A 353 32.97 -18.19 -35.96
N GLU A 354 33.55 -19.26 -36.48
CA GLU A 354 32.88 -20.57 -36.59
C GLU A 354 32.47 -21.08 -35.21
N LEU A 355 33.38 -21.02 -34.24
CA LEU A 355 33.09 -21.43 -32.85
C LEU A 355 31.97 -20.59 -32.21
N VAL A 356 31.93 -19.28 -32.47
CA VAL A 356 30.84 -18.40 -31.99
C VAL A 356 29.52 -18.77 -32.67
N LEU A 357 29.51 -18.96 -33.99
CA LEU A 357 28.30 -19.32 -34.74
C LEU A 357 27.74 -20.68 -34.30
N ASP A 358 28.59 -21.69 -34.15
CA ASP A 358 28.21 -23.01 -33.64
C ASP A 358 27.67 -22.93 -32.22
N THR A 359 28.24 -22.07 -31.37
CA THR A 359 27.72 -21.83 -30.02
C THR A 359 26.29 -21.31 -30.07
N ILE A 360 26.02 -20.28 -30.87
CA ILE A 360 24.69 -19.70 -31.00
C ILE A 360 23.70 -20.69 -31.58
N ARG A 361 24.07 -21.39 -32.65
CA ARG A 361 23.22 -22.39 -33.31
C ARG A 361 22.81 -23.52 -32.37
N LEU A 362 23.71 -23.97 -31.50
CA LEU A 362 23.42 -25.05 -30.56
C LEU A 362 22.66 -24.58 -29.32
N MET A 363 22.85 -23.33 -28.89
CA MET A 363 22.28 -22.82 -27.64
C MET A 363 20.98 -22.04 -27.82
N VAL A 364 20.67 -21.54 -29.01
CA VAL A 364 19.43 -20.75 -29.24
C VAL A 364 18.18 -21.55 -28.92
N THR A 365 18.08 -22.81 -29.35
CA THR A 365 16.89 -23.64 -29.12
C THR A 365 16.74 -24.03 -27.64
N PRO A 366 17.77 -24.57 -26.94
CA PRO A 366 17.64 -24.87 -25.51
C PRO A 366 17.35 -23.63 -24.65
N CYS A 367 18.03 -22.51 -24.90
CA CYS A 367 17.80 -21.29 -24.13
C CYS A 367 16.42 -20.68 -24.42
N LEU A 368 15.93 -20.76 -25.66
CA LEU A 368 14.58 -20.32 -25.99
C LEU A 368 13.53 -21.17 -25.27
N PHE A 369 13.66 -22.49 -25.25
CA PHE A 369 12.73 -23.35 -24.50
C PHE A 369 12.78 -23.05 -23.00
N ALA A 370 13.96 -22.91 -22.41
CA ALA A 370 14.10 -22.54 -21.00
C ALA A 370 13.45 -21.18 -20.69
N ALA A 371 13.62 -20.20 -21.59
CA ALA A 371 12.96 -18.89 -21.48
C ALA A 371 11.43 -19.02 -21.59
N LEU A 372 10.92 -19.77 -22.58
CA LEU A 372 9.49 -19.97 -22.80
C LEU A 372 8.81 -20.70 -21.64
N THR A 373 9.42 -21.74 -21.07
CA THR A 373 8.88 -22.43 -19.90
C THR A 373 8.86 -21.51 -18.67
N THR A 374 9.89 -20.67 -18.51
CA THR A 374 9.94 -19.67 -17.43
C THR A 374 8.89 -18.57 -17.63
N MET A 375 8.70 -18.10 -18.87
CA MET A 375 7.64 -17.17 -19.23
C MET A 375 6.26 -17.76 -18.99
N ALA A 376 6.04 -19.06 -19.28
CA ALA A 376 4.79 -19.74 -18.97
C ALA A 376 4.55 -19.82 -17.45
N GLY A 377 5.60 -20.10 -16.67
CA GLY A 377 5.55 -20.07 -15.20
C GLY A 377 5.11 -18.70 -14.67
N PHE A 378 5.75 -17.60 -15.08
CA PHE A 378 5.30 -16.25 -14.72
C PHE A 378 3.96 -15.87 -15.34
N GLY A 379 3.63 -16.42 -16.51
CA GLY A 379 2.34 -16.25 -17.18
C GLY A 379 1.18 -16.80 -16.39
N SER A 380 1.39 -17.83 -15.56
CA SER A 380 0.35 -18.31 -14.64
C SER A 380 -0.10 -17.23 -13.64
N LEU A 381 0.78 -16.30 -13.25
CA LEU A 381 0.45 -15.18 -12.37
C LEU A 381 -0.53 -14.19 -13.01
N LEU A 382 -0.71 -14.23 -14.32
CA LEU A 382 -1.66 -13.36 -15.03
C LEU A 382 -3.12 -13.66 -14.67
N LEU A 383 -3.38 -14.89 -14.20
CA LEU A 383 -4.70 -15.34 -13.75
C LEU A 383 -5.01 -14.91 -12.31
N CYS A 384 -4.06 -14.31 -11.60
CA CYS A 384 -4.26 -13.85 -10.22
C CYS A 384 -5.15 -12.60 -10.16
N ASN A 385 -6.07 -12.56 -9.19
CA ASN A 385 -6.93 -11.40 -8.92
C ASN A 385 -6.23 -10.28 -8.12
N ILE A 386 -4.93 -10.43 -7.83
CA ILE A 386 -4.12 -9.40 -7.18
C ILE A 386 -3.33 -8.64 -8.25
N LEU A 387 -3.68 -7.37 -8.47
CA LEU A 387 -3.13 -6.55 -9.56
C LEU A 387 -1.58 -6.45 -9.53
N PRO A 388 -0.92 -6.24 -8.37
CA PRO A 388 0.54 -6.26 -8.28
C PRO A 388 1.19 -7.58 -8.69
N VAL A 389 0.53 -8.72 -8.44
CA VAL A 389 1.05 -10.05 -8.80
C VAL A 389 0.90 -10.27 -10.30
N ARG A 390 -0.24 -9.88 -10.87
CA ARG A 390 -0.51 -9.92 -12.31
C ARG A 390 0.47 -9.05 -13.11
N THR A 391 0.69 -7.81 -12.64
CA THR A 391 1.64 -6.89 -13.28
C THR A 391 3.07 -7.39 -13.15
N PHE A 392 3.45 -7.98 -12.01
CA PHE A 392 4.75 -8.63 -11.86
C PHE A 392 4.96 -9.79 -12.87
N GLY A 393 3.93 -10.61 -13.12
CA GLY A 393 3.95 -11.63 -14.16
C GLY A 393 4.26 -11.06 -15.55
N TRP A 394 3.56 -10.00 -15.96
CA TRP A 394 3.84 -9.28 -17.21
C TRP A 394 5.26 -8.73 -17.27
N MET A 395 5.74 -8.13 -16.18
CA MET A 395 7.11 -7.60 -16.10
C MET A 395 8.15 -8.70 -16.30
N MET A 396 7.96 -9.87 -15.67
CA MET A 396 8.91 -10.97 -15.79
C MET A 396 8.91 -11.59 -17.19
N ILE A 397 7.75 -11.72 -17.85
CA ILE A 397 7.68 -12.19 -19.25
C ILE A 397 8.47 -11.24 -20.17
N ALA A 398 8.22 -9.93 -20.05
CA ALA A 398 8.95 -8.92 -20.83
C ALA A 398 10.45 -8.93 -20.49
N GLY A 399 10.80 -9.01 -19.20
CA GLY A 399 12.18 -9.08 -18.72
C GLY A 399 12.95 -10.26 -19.27
N ILE A 400 12.38 -11.47 -19.27
CA ILE A 400 13.01 -12.65 -19.85
C ILE A 400 13.20 -12.47 -21.36
N GLY A 401 12.23 -11.87 -22.05
CA GLY A 401 12.33 -11.56 -23.48
C GLY A 401 13.48 -10.60 -23.78
N VAL A 402 13.57 -9.51 -23.03
CA VAL A 402 14.68 -8.54 -23.09
C VAL A 402 16.02 -9.22 -22.80
N SER A 403 16.09 -10.08 -21.76
CA SER A 403 17.30 -10.83 -21.41
C SER A 403 17.77 -11.72 -22.55
N LEU A 404 16.85 -12.43 -23.20
CA LEU A 404 17.15 -13.31 -24.32
C LEU A 404 17.70 -12.50 -25.50
N VAL A 405 17.01 -11.43 -25.90
CA VAL A 405 17.43 -10.57 -27.02
C VAL A 405 18.78 -9.93 -26.75
N VAL A 406 18.96 -9.27 -25.59
CA VAL A 406 20.23 -8.62 -25.25
C VAL A 406 21.36 -9.62 -25.19
N THR A 407 21.16 -10.80 -24.59
CA THR A 407 22.20 -11.82 -24.46
C THR A 407 22.61 -12.37 -25.82
N PHE A 408 21.65 -12.75 -26.66
CA PHE A 408 21.92 -13.29 -27.99
C PHE A 408 22.39 -12.25 -29.00
N LEU A 409 22.40 -10.95 -28.67
CA LEU A 409 23.04 -9.92 -29.49
C LEU A 409 24.42 -9.54 -28.94
N LEU A 410 24.48 -9.17 -27.66
CA LEU A 410 25.66 -8.60 -27.03
C LEU A 410 26.76 -9.65 -26.78
N PHE A 411 26.40 -10.84 -26.31
CA PHE A 411 27.40 -11.87 -25.99
C PHE A 411 28.25 -12.27 -27.22
N PRO A 412 27.66 -12.70 -28.36
CA PRO A 412 28.43 -13.08 -29.53
C PRO A 412 29.15 -11.89 -30.17
N ALA A 413 28.53 -10.71 -30.26
CA ALA A 413 29.20 -9.52 -30.80
C ALA A 413 30.41 -9.11 -29.94
N GLY A 414 30.26 -9.12 -28.61
CA GLY A 414 31.35 -8.84 -27.68
C GLY A 414 32.46 -9.89 -27.75
N LEU A 415 32.11 -11.17 -27.91
CA LEU A 415 33.09 -12.23 -28.05
C LEU A 415 33.88 -12.13 -29.37
N MET A 416 33.25 -11.67 -30.46
CA MET A 416 33.93 -11.41 -31.74
C MET A 416 34.97 -10.29 -31.68
N LEU A 417 34.87 -9.36 -30.72
CA LEU A 417 35.88 -8.32 -30.48
C LEU A 417 37.07 -8.81 -29.64
N VAL A 418 36.95 -9.98 -29.02
CA VAL A 418 38.01 -10.54 -28.17
C VAL A 418 38.74 -11.64 -28.94
N THR A 419 40.07 -11.68 -28.81
CA THR A 419 40.87 -12.72 -29.44
C THR A 419 40.53 -14.10 -28.87
N LYS A 420 40.47 -15.09 -29.78
CA LYS A 420 40.38 -16.51 -29.41
C LYS A 420 41.53 -16.84 -28.47
N LYS A 421 41.19 -17.45 -27.33
CA LYS A 421 42.19 -18.12 -26.48
C LYS A 421 41.72 -19.53 -26.26
N THR A 422 42.54 -20.50 -26.64
CA THR A 422 42.33 -21.91 -26.33
C THR A 422 42.24 -22.04 -24.80
N PRO A 423 41.13 -22.59 -24.27
CA PRO A 423 41.02 -22.80 -22.83
C PRO A 423 42.14 -23.75 -22.40
N LYS A 424 42.90 -23.39 -21.37
CA LYS A 424 43.88 -24.32 -20.77
C LYS A 424 43.11 -25.48 -20.14
N ILE A 425 43.50 -26.72 -20.44
CA ILE A 425 42.98 -27.89 -19.72
C ILE A 425 43.41 -27.73 -18.26
N GLY A 426 42.45 -27.48 -17.37
CA GLY A 426 42.72 -27.43 -15.93
C GLY A 426 43.15 -28.82 -15.46
N LYS A 427 44.13 -28.91 -14.57
CA LYS A 427 44.42 -30.16 -13.86
C LYS A 427 43.11 -30.66 -13.23
N LYS A 428 42.73 -31.93 -13.47
CA LYS A 428 41.57 -32.53 -12.80
C LYS A 428 41.78 -32.40 -11.29
N SER A 429 40.88 -31.70 -10.60
CA SER A 429 40.91 -31.65 -9.13
C SER A 429 40.73 -33.06 -8.61
N LYS A 430 41.58 -33.48 -7.66
CA LYS A 430 41.46 -34.79 -7.00
C LYS A 430 40.16 -34.92 -6.18
N TYR A 431 39.55 -33.78 -5.85
CA TYR A 431 38.26 -33.66 -5.17
C TYR A 431 37.35 -32.78 -6.04
N SER A 432 36.56 -33.40 -6.93
CA SER A 432 35.54 -32.69 -7.70
C SER A 432 34.18 -32.93 -7.06
N LEU A 433 33.49 -31.88 -6.63
CA LEU A 433 32.12 -31.98 -6.12
C LEU A 433 31.20 -32.69 -7.12
N THR A 434 31.40 -32.44 -8.43
CA THR A 434 30.60 -33.07 -9.49
C THR A 434 30.80 -34.58 -9.56
N SER A 435 32.02 -35.10 -9.35
CA SER A 435 32.24 -36.55 -9.36
C SER A 435 31.68 -37.19 -8.11
N PHE A 436 31.87 -36.55 -6.95
CA PHE A 436 31.26 -37.00 -5.69
C PHE A 436 29.72 -37.10 -5.78
N LEU A 437 29.06 -36.08 -6.33
CA LEU A 437 27.59 -36.09 -6.51
C LEU A 437 27.15 -37.15 -7.52
N ALA A 438 27.92 -37.39 -8.58
CA ALA A 438 27.65 -38.47 -9.55
C ALA A 438 27.78 -39.84 -8.88
N ASP A 439 28.89 -40.11 -8.20
CA ASP A 439 29.14 -41.36 -7.48
C ASP A 439 28.08 -41.63 -6.40
N LEU A 440 27.63 -40.57 -5.69
CA LEU A 440 26.56 -40.68 -4.70
C LEU A 440 25.23 -41.05 -5.38
N THR A 441 24.88 -40.39 -6.49
CA THR A 441 23.62 -40.61 -7.19
C THR A 441 23.59 -42.00 -7.84
N GLU A 442 24.70 -42.44 -8.45
CA GLU A 442 24.83 -43.73 -9.11
C GLU A 442 24.83 -44.90 -8.10
N ASN A 443 25.59 -44.78 -7.00
CA ASN A 443 25.73 -45.88 -6.05
C ASN A 443 24.65 -45.90 -4.95
N HIS A 444 24.02 -44.76 -4.64
CA HIS A 444 23.05 -44.65 -3.53
C HIS A 444 21.69 -44.07 -3.96
N GLY A 445 21.29 -44.24 -5.23
CA GLY A 445 20.06 -43.65 -5.77
C GLY A 445 18.77 -43.98 -5.00
N ARG A 446 18.64 -45.19 -4.42
CA ARG A 446 17.49 -45.56 -3.57
C ARG A 446 17.41 -44.72 -2.29
N VAL A 447 18.56 -44.45 -1.68
CA VAL A 447 18.64 -43.59 -0.48
C VAL A 447 18.28 -42.16 -0.84
N VAL A 448 18.80 -41.65 -1.97
CA VAL A 448 18.44 -40.31 -2.48
C VAL A 448 16.93 -40.19 -2.67
N LEU A 449 16.29 -41.18 -3.33
CA LEU A 449 14.85 -41.17 -3.54
C LEU A 449 14.06 -41.24 -2.22
N ALA A 450 14.46 -42.11 -1.29
CA ALA A 450 13.81 -42.22 0.01
C ALA A 450 13.90 -40.90 0.81
N VAL A 451 15.06 -40.26 0.80
CA VAL A 451 15.26 -38.94 1.43
C VAL A 451 14.42 -37.87 0.74
N SER A 452 14.37 -37.85 -0.60
CA SER A 452 13.53 -36.89 -1.33
C SER A 452 12.03 -37.07 -1.02
N VAL A 453 11.54 -38.31 -0.92
CA VAL A 453 10.15 -38.59 -0.53
C VAL A 453 9.89 -38.18 0.92
N ALA A 454 10.81 -38.47 1.83
CA ALA A 454 10.69 -38.05 3.23
C ALA A 454 10.65 -36.51 3.35
N LEU A 455 11.54 -35.80 2.64
CA LEU A 455 11.53 -34.34 2.59
C LEU A 455 10.23 -33.80 1.97
N PHE A 456 9.73 -34.43 0.90
CA PHE A 456 8.45 -34.06 0.31
C PHE A 456 7.28 -34.19 1.30
N ILE A 457 7.21 -35.30 2.05
CA ILE A 457 6.18 -35.51 3.08
C ILE A 457 6.29 -34.45 4.17
N ILE A 458 7.50 -34.18 4.66
CA ILE A 458 7.75 -33.13 5.68
C ILE A 458 7.31 -31.77 5.15
N SER A 459 7.65 -31.43 3.90
CA SER A 459 7.21 -30.19 3.26
C SER A 459 5.69 -30.13 3.10
N ALA A 460 5.03 -31.22 2.73
CA ALA A 460 3.57 -31.28 2.61
C ALA A 460 2.87 -31.06 3.97
N ILE A 461 3.39 -31.67 5.04
CA ILE A 461 2.92 -31.42 6.41
C ILE A 461 3.15 -29.95 6.79
N GLY A 462 4.29 -29.37 6.42
CA GLY A 462 4.58 -27.95 6.60
C GLY A 462 3.58 -27.04 5.89
N ILE A 463 3.24 -27.35 4.62
CA ILE A 463 2.26 -26.60 3.82
C ILE A 463 0.88 -26.61 4.50
N SER A 464 0.45 -27.73 5.09
CA SER A 464 -0.85 -27.79 5.79
C SER A 464 -0.93 -26.93 7.06
N ARG A 465 0.20 -26.38 7.53
CA ARG A 465 0.28 -25.50 8.71
C ARG A 465 0.45 -24.02 8.34
N LEU A 466 0.42 -23.68 7.05
CA LEU A 466 0.48 -22.29 6.63
C LEU A 466 -0.82 -21.58 7.01
N VAL A 467 -0.70 -20.51 7.80
CA VAL A 467 -1.79 -19.61 8.14
C VAL A 467 -1.61 -18.34 7.31
N VAL A 468 -2.69 -17.84 6.72
CA VAL A 468 -2.69 -16.55 6.03
C VAL A 468 -2.85 -15.49 7.11
N GLU A 469 -1.81 -14.68 7.33
CA GLU A 469 -1.82 -13.59 8.29
C GLU A 469 -1.23 -12.34 7.62
N ASN A 470 -1.90 -11.21 7.80
CA ASN A 470 -1.55 -9.96 7.13
C ASN A 470 -1.47 -8.81 8.13
N SER A 471 -0.52 -8.87 9.08
CA SER A 471 -0.19 -7.71 9.91
C SER A 471 0.74 -6.78 9.16
N PHE A 472 0.31 -5.53 8.99
CA PHE A 472 1.13 -4.51 8.32
C PHE A 472 2.32 -4.08 9.18
N ILE A 473 2.19 -4.14 10.51
CA ILE A 473 3.26 -3.77 11.45
C ILE A 473 4.46 -4.70 11.27
N ASP A 474 4.20 -6.01 11.11
CA ASP A 474 5.22 -7.05 11.01
C ASP A 474 6.00 -7.05 9.68
N TYR A 475 5.57 -6.27 8.68
CA TYR A 475 6.32 -6.08 7.44
C TYR A 475 7.60 -5.25 7.66
N PHE A 476 7.66 -4.50 8.75
CA PHE A 476 8.76 -3.63 9.10
C PHE A 476 9.60 -4.25 10.22
N LYS A 477 10.91 -4.00 10.22
CA LYS A 477 11.76 -4.44 11.34
C LYS A 477 11.40 -3.66 12.61
N ASP A 478 11.43 -4.32 13.76
CA ASP A 478 11.16 -3.76 15.09
C ASP A 478 12.01 -2.51 15.43
N THR A 479 13.16 -2.36 14.78
CA THR A 479 14.07 -1.22 14.96
C THR A 479 13.68 0.02 14.17
N THR A 480 12.69 -0.07 13.28
CA THR A 480 12.26 1.05 12.42
C THR A 480 11.30 1.99 13.16
N GLU A 481 11.35 3.27 12.81
CA GLU A 481 10.42 4.28 13.38
C GLU A 481 8.95 3.91 13.11
N ILE A 482 8.65 3.38 11.92
CA ILE A 482 7.29 2.97 11.54
C ILE A 482 6.78 1.87 12.47
N HIS A 483 7.54 0.79 12.66
CA HIS A 483 7.12 -0.30 13.53
C HIS A 483 6.90 0.20 14.96
N GLN A 484 7.84 0.97 15.50
CA GLN A 484 7.74 1.47 16.87
C GLN A 484 6.57 2.44 17.04
N GLY A 485 6.41 3.36 16.08
CA GLY A 485 5.33 4.34 16.09
C GLY A 485 3.95 3.70 15.95
N MET A 486 3.78 2.79 14.98
CA MET A 486 2.54 2.04 14.81
C MET A 486 2.21 1.24 16.07
N LYS A 487 3.17 0.51 16.65
CA LYS A 487 2.93 -0.24 17.88
C LYS A 487 2.51 0.65 19.05
N VAL A 488 3.12 1.83 19.19
CA VAL A 488 2.74 2.80 20.24
C VAL A 488 1.32 3.32 20.02
N ILE A 489 0.96 3.72 18.79
CA ILE A 489 -0.38 4.18 18.44
C ILE A 489 -1.40 3.04 18.66
N ASP A 490 -1.07 1.84 18.22
CA ASP A 490 -1.95 0.68 18.26
C ASP A 490 -2.30 0.29 19.70
N GLN A 491 -1.29 0.24 20.57
CA GLN A 491 -1.45 -0.22 21.95
C GLN A 491 -1.94 0.87 22.90
N ASN A 492 -1.59 2.15 22.67
CA ASN A 492 -1.88 3.24 23.61
C ASN A 492 -2.95 4.22 23.13
N LEU A 493 -3.26 4.25 21.83
CA LEU A 493 -4.20 5.19 21.20
C LEU A 493 -5.30 4.46 20.39
N GLY A 494 -5.68 3.28 20.88
CA GLY A 494 -6.91 2.61 20.48
C GLY A 494 -6.87 1.92 19.13
N GLY A 495 -5.70 1.55 18.61
CA GLY A 495 -5.55 0.77 17.37
C GLY A 495 -5.09 1.58 16.16
N THR A 496 -4.59 0.88 15.14
CA THR A 496 -4.05 1.47 13.90
C THR A 496 -4.81 1.09 12.65
N THR A 497 -5.54 -0.02 12.65
CA THR A 497 -6.29 -0.50 11.49
C THR A 497 -7.73 0.02 11.53
N PRO A 498 -8.14 0.91 10.60
CA PRO A 498 -9.50 1.40 10.56
C PRO A 498 -10.45 0.32 10.04
N LEU A 499 -11.62 0.20 10.67
CA LEU A 499 -12.73 -0.65 10.28
C LEU A 499 -14.01 0.18 10.38
N ASP A 500 -14.77 0.28 9.29
CA ASP A 500 -16.09 0.92 9.32
C ASP A 500 -17.16 -0.15 9.41
N VAL A 501 -17.97 -0.11 10.48
CA VAL A 501 -19.18 -0.92 10.60
C VAL A 501 -20.36 -0.05 10.22
N VAL A 502 -21.00 -0.37 9.10
CA VAL A 502 -22.15 0.36 8.57
C VAL A 502 -23.41 -0.46 8.83
N VAL A 503 -24.41 0.16 9.43
CA VAL A 503 -25.70 -0.45 9.77
C VAL A 503 -26.78 0.30 9.03
N GLU A 504 -27.47 -0.39 8.14
CA GLU A 504 -28.64 0.12 7.45
C GLU A 504 -29.87 -0.15 8.31
N ILE A 505 -30.65 0.88 8.59
CA ILE A 505 -31.90 0.75 9.34
C ILE A 505 -32.99 0.49 8.32
N GLU A 506 -33.79 -0.55 8.51
CA GLU A 506 -34.99 -0.75 7.69
C GLU A 506 -35.99 0.38 7.95
N ALA A 507 -36.55 0.95 6.89
CA ALA A 507 -37.65 1.89 7.04
C ALA A 507 -38.85 1.13 7.64
N PRO A 508 -39.56 1.68 8.64
CA PRO A 508 -40.76 1.03 9.15
C PRO A 508 -41.75 0.81 8.01
N ASP A 509 -42.30 -0.40 7.93
CA ASP A 509 -43.24 -0.81 6.89
C ASP A 509 -44.57 -0.05 7.08
N VAL A 510 -44.70 1.10 6.42
CA VAL A 510 -45.87 1.99 6.50
C VAL A 510 -47.17 1.29 6.08
N SER A 511 -47.07 0.16 5.37
CA SER A 511 -48.23 -0.64 4.94
C SER A 511 -48.94 -1.39 6.07
N ALA A 512 -48.26 -1.66 7.20
CA ALA A 512 -48.80 -2.47 8.29
C ALA A 512 -49.58 -1.65 9.35
N GLN A 513 -49.49 -0.32 9.33
CA GLN A 513 -50.20 0.56 10.27
C GLN A 513 -51.42 1.25 9.66
N ALA A 514 -51.46 1.44 8.32
CA ALA A 514 -52.65 1.96 7.64
C ALA A 514 -53.84 0.99 7.65
N SER A 515 -53.60 -0.31 7.89
CA SER A 515 -54.64 -1.35 7.91
C SER A 515 -55.36 -1.51 9.26
N LYS A 516 -55.03 -0.70 10.28
CA LYS A 516 -55.68 -0.74 11.60
C LYS A 516 -56.46 0.52 11.98
N SER A 517 -56.53 1.52 11.10
CA SER A 517 -57.21 2.80 11.36
C SER A 517 -58.40 3.09 10.45
N GLU A 518 -58.88 2.13 9.65
CA GLU A 518 -60.07 2.30 8.80
C GLU A 518 -61.39 1.87 9.45
N GLU A 519 -61.38 1.31 10.66
CA GLU A 519 -62.61 1.09 11.42
C GLU A 519 -62.72 2.11 12.55
N VAL A 520 -63.57 3.11 12.32
CA VAL A 520 -64.13 4.15 13.23
C VAL A 520 -63.75 5.57 12.79
N ALA A 521 -64.52 6.11 11.85
CA ALA A 521 -65.06 7.49 11.89
C ALA A 521 -65.91 7.77 10.62
N THR A 522 -67.18 7.36 10.65
CA THR A 522 -68.23 8.04 9.88
C THR A 522 -68.78 9.17 10.75
N GLY A 523 -68.47 10.42 10.42
CA GLY A 523 -69.02 11.58 11.14
C GLY A 523 -68.42 12.90 10.67
N ASP A 524 -69.20 13.60 9.86
CA ASP A 524 -69.20 15.02 9.48
C ASP A 524 -68.17 15.99 10.10
N GLY A 525 -67.51 16.76 9.21
CA GLY A 525 -67.27 18.20 9.36
C GLY A 525 -66.10 18.66 10.27
N GLU A 526 -65.27 19.57 9.73
CA GLU A 526 -64.28 20.41 10.45
C GLU A 526 -62.86 19.86 10.72
N PHE A 527 -62.27 19.05 9.85
CA PHE A 527 -60.82 18.70 9.96
C PHE A 527 -59.99 18.84 8.66
N ASP A 528 -60.49 19.55 7.64
CA ASP A 528 -59.73 19.84 6.42
C ASP A 528 -58.70 20.99 6.57
N GLU A 529 -58.53 21.56 7.76
CA GLU A 529 -57.58 22.67 8.02
C GLU A 529 -56.23 22.22 8.60
N PHE A 530 -56.00 20.90 8.75
CA PHE A 530 -54.72 20.35 9.24
C PHE A 530 -53.83 19.75 8.14
N ASP A 531 -54.35 19.52 6.93
CA ASP A 531 -53.58 18.93 5.82
C ASP A 531 -52.71 19.94 5.05
N GLU A 532 -52.79 21.24 5.35
CA GLU A 532 -51.95 22.27 4.72
C GLU A 532 -50.61 22.55 5.44
N PHE A 533 -50.27 21.76 6.48
CA PHE A 533 -49.00 21.88 7.21
C PHE A 533 -47.90 20.88 6.82
N GLU A 534 -48.06 20.08 5.76
CA GLU A 534 -46.95 19.30 5.17
C GLU A 534 -46.06 20.16 4.25
N LYS A 535 -45.65 21.34 4.71
CA LYS A 535 -44.49 22.01 4.13
C LYS A 535 -43.23 21.30 4.63
N LYS A 536 -42.37 20.91 3.68
CA LYS A 536 -41.01 20.38 3.85
C LYS A 536 -40.14 21.19 4.84
N GLU A 537 -40.35 21.01 6.14
CA GLU A 537 -39.49 21.51 7.20
C GLU A 537 -38.99 20.33 8.05
N ASP A 538 -37.74 19.95 7.77
CA ASP A 538 -36.82 19.16 8.61
C ASP A 538 -37.25 17.74 9.05
N ASP A 539 -37.52 16.89 8.05
CA ASP A 539 -37.75 15.43 8.20
C ASP A 539 -36.63 14.70 8.97
N GLY A 540 -35.44 15.30 9.05
CA GLY A 540 -34.30 14.75 9.79
C GLY A 540 -34.48 14.73 11.31
N LYS A 541 -35.32 15.60 11.89
CA LYS A 541 -35.58 15.64 13.34
C LYS A 541 -36.22 14.35 13.84
N TYR A 542 -37.17 13.81 13.07
CA TYR A 542 -37.91 12.59 13.42
C TYR A 542 -37.11 11.31 13.21
N TRP A 543 -35.94 11.42 12.57
CA TRP A 543 -35.02 10.30 12.42
C TRP A 543 -34.43 9.84 13.76
N PHE A 544 -34.27 10.76 14.73
CA PHE A 544 -33.66 10.51 16.03
C PHE A 544 -34.68 10.07 17.08
N THR A 545 -35.01 8.78 17.12
CA THR A 545 -35.92 8.20 18.12
C THR A 545 -35.15 7.50 19.24
N SER A 546 -35.75 7.43 20.44
CA SER A 546 -35.18 6.75 21.61
C SER A 546 -34.83 5.29 21.31
N ASP A 547 -35.67 4.58 20.55
CA ASP A 547 -35.42 3.19 20.16
C ASP A 547 -34.18 3.05 19.27
N ARG A 548 -34.01 3.96 18.29
CA ARG A 548 -32.82 3.98 17.43
C ARG A 548 -31.58 4.33 18.23
N MET A 549 -31.67 5.29 19.16
CA MET A 549 -30.55 5.67 20.01
C MET A 549 -30.15 4.53 20.95
N ALA A 550 -31.12 3.77 21.48
CA ALA A 550 -30.86 2.57 22.28
C ALA A 550 -30.16 1.48 21.45
N LEU A 551 -30.58 1.27 20.19
CA LEU A 551 -29.89 0.36 19.27
C LEU A 551 -28.45 0.82 18.99
N VAL A 552 -28.24 2.11 18.75
CA VAL A 552 -26.90 2.70 18.53
C VAL A 552 -25.99 2.44 19.72
N ILE A 553 -26.47 2.67 20.95
CA ILE A 553 -25.71 2.42 22.19
C ILE A 553 -25.40 0.93 22.32
N LYS A 554 -26.38 0.05 22.10
CA LYS A 554 -26.18 -1.41 22.17
C LYS A 554 -25.10 -1.91 21.22
N ILE A 555 -25.10 -1.44 19.97
CA ILE A 555 -24.09 -1.81 18.97
C ILE A 555 -22.73 -1.22 19.37
N HIS A 556 -22.69 0.05 19.80
CA HIS A 556 -21.48 0.70 20.26
C HIS A 556 -20.81 -0.06 21.43
N ASP A 557 -21.59 -0.41 22.45
CA ASP A 557 -21.11 -1.13 23.63
C ASP A 557 -20.63 -2.54 23.31
N TYR A 558 -21.34 -3.23 22.40
CA TYR A 558 -20.88 -4.52 21.90
C TYR A 558 -19.51 -4.39 21.24
N LEU A 559 -19.33 -3.42 20.33
CA LEU A 559 -18.05 -3.19 19.66
C LEU A 559 -16.94 -2.82 20.66
N GLU A 560 -17.20 -1.97 21.66
CA GLU A 560 -16.22 -1.64 22.71
C GLU A 560 -15.85 -2.85 23.59
N SER A 561 -16.74 -3.84 23.72
CA SER A 561 -16.49 -5.03 24.55
C SER A 561 -15.53 -6.04 23.91
N VAL A 562 -15.30 -5.96 22.59
CA VAL A 562 -14.41 -6.88 21.87
C VAL A 562 -12.95 -6.52 22.16
N PRO A 563 -12.12 -7.42 22.73
CA PRO A 563 -10.76 -7.10 23.16
C PRO A 563 -9.83 -6.57 22.06
N GLU A 564 -9.99 -7.11 20.84
CA GLU A 564 -9.23 -6.74 19.65
C GLU A 564 -9.64 -5.37 19.10
N ILE A 565 -10.81 -4.86 19.47
CA ILE A 565 -11.26 -3.50 19.14
C ILE A 565 -10.65 -2.54 20.18
N GLY A 566 -9.94 -1.51 19.68
CA GLY A 566 -9.28 -0.52 20.52
C GLY A 566 -10.14 0.72 20.78
N LYS A 567 -10.63 1.36 19.71
CA LYS A 567 -11.46 2.56 19.82
C LYS A 567 -12.69 2.47 18.93
N VAL A 568 -13.84 2.83 19.49
CA VAL A 568 -15.09 2.99 18.75
C VAL A 568 -15.50 4.45 18.81
N LEU A 569 -15.78 5.04 17.64
CA LEU A 569 -16.37 6.35 17.49
C LEU A 569 -17.66 6.20 16.69
N SER A 570 -18.78 6.63 17.27
CA SER A 570 -20.08 6.63 16.61
C SER A 570 -20.99 7.68 17.23
N LEU A 571 -22.23 7.77 16.74
CA LEU A 571 -23.28 8.53 17.41
C LEU A 571 -23.43 8.13 18.90
N GLY A 572 -23.18 6.85 19.23
CA GLY A 572 -23.17 6.34 20.61
C GLY A 572 -22.16 7.05 21.52
N THR A 573 -21.00 7.46 20.99
CA THR A 573 -20.02 8.27 21.73
C THR A 573 -20.63 9.59 22.18
N MET A 574 -21.37 10.26 21.29
CA MET A 574 -22.02 11.54 21.58
C MET A 574 -23.21 11.37 22.53
N LEU A 575 -23.99 10.30 22.35
CA LEU A 575 -25.10 9.97 23.25
C LEU A 575 -24.62 9.72 24.69
N LYS A 576 -23.52 8.98 24.88
CA LYS A 576 -22.93 8.76 26.21
C LYS A 576 -22.48 10.07 26.89
N ILE A 577 -21.92 11.00 26.11
CA ILE A 577 -21.54 12.33 26.65
C ILE A 577 -22.79 13.12 27.01
N ALA A 578 -23.80 13.12 26.14
CA ALA A 578 -25.05 13.82 26.40
C ALA A 578 -25.80 13.25 27.61
N GLU A 579 -25.81 11.93 27.80
CA GLU A 579 -26.40 11.25 28.96
C GLU A 579 -25.72 11.68 30.26
N LYS A 580 -24.38 11.76 30.29
CA LYS A 580 -23.66 12.29 31.46
C LYS A 580 -24.05 13.74 31.78
N LEU A 581 -24.17 14.58 30.76
CA LEU A 581 -24.61 15.98 30.92
C LEU A 581 -26.09 16.08 31.32
N ASN A 582 -26.89 15.05 31.04
CA ASN A 582 -28.29 14.90 31.42
C ASN A 582 -28.47 14.08 32.70
N HIS A 583 -27.59 14.27 33.69
CA HIS A 583 -27.67 13.61 35.00
C HIS A 583 -27.68 12.07 34.95
N GLY A 584 -27.07 11.48 33.92
CA GLY A 584 -27.04 10.03 33.71
C GLY A 584 -28.36 9.46 33.20
N GLN A 585 -29.25 10.28 32.65
CA GLN A 585 -30.49 9.85 32.02
C GLN A 585 -30.38 9.91 30.49
N PRO A 586 -30.88 8.89 29.76
CA PRO A 586 -30.99 8.96 28.31
C PRO A 586 -31.80 10.17 27.85
N LEU A 587 -31.47 10.70 26.67
CA LEU A 587 -32.26 11.77 26.07
C LEU A 587 -33.60 11.22 25.57
N ASP A 588 -34.70 11.89 25.90
CA ASP A 588 -36.02 11.58 25.34
C ASP A 588 -36.15 12.08 23.88
N ASN A 589 -37.22 11.67 23.19
CA ASN A 589 -37.45 12.05 21.78
C ASN A 589 -37.49 13.58 21.57
N PHE A 590 -38.03 14.34 22.53
CA PHE A 590 -38.11 15.79 22.44
C PHE A 590 -36.73 16.42 22.60
N GLN A 591 -35.94 15.96 23.57
CA GLN A 591 -34.57 16.39 23.81
C GLN A 591 -33.66 16.05 22.62
N LEU A 592 -33.83 14.89 21.99
CA LEU A 592 -33.11 14.49 20.77
C LEU A 592 -33.46 15.41 19.59
N ALA A 593 -34.75 15.66 19.35
CA ALA A 593 -35.20 16.56 18.29
C ALA A 593 -34.72 18.00 18.52
N LEU A 594 -34.75 18.48 19.77
CA LEU A 594 -34.24 19.79 20.16
C LEU A 594 -32.73 19.87 19.96
N LEU A 595 -31.97 18.86 20.42
CA LEU A 595 -30.52 18.81 20.22
C LEU A 595 -30.16 18.86 18.74
N TYR A 596 -30.84 18.09 17.90
CA TYR A 596 -30.62 18.14 16.45
C TYR A 596 -31.01 19.50 15.85
N SER A 597 -32.08 20.15 16.33
CA SER A 597 -32.52 21.45 15.82
C SER A 597 -31.58 22.60 16.20
N GLU A 598 -31.10 22.59 17.44
CA GLU A 598 -30.30 23.67 18.03
C GLU A 598 -28.79 23.52 17.75
N LEU A 599 -28.33 22.33 17.32
CA LEU A 599 -26.94 22.12 16.96
C LEU A 599 -26.59 22.96 15.71
N PRO A 600 -25.60 23.87 15.79
CA PRO A 600 -25.14 24.60 14.61
C PRO A 600 -24.64 23.65 13.51
N ASP A 601 -24.85 23.99 12.24
CA ASP A 601 -24.45 23.13 11.11
C ASP A 601 -22.97 22.74 11.13
N ARG A 602 -22.10 23.67 11.56
CA ARG A 602 -20.67 23.39 11.74
C ARG A 602 -20.41 22.28 12.77
N PHE A 603 -21.25 22.19 13.80
CA PHE A 603 -21.16 21.14 14.80
C PHE A 603 -21.74 19.82 14.28
N LYS A 604 -22.89 19.85 13.58
CA LYS A 604 -23.44 18.65 12.91
C LYS A 604 -22.42 18.00 11.99
N ALA A 605 -21.73 18.79 11.18
CA ALA A 605 -20.63 18.35 10.31
C ALA A 605 -19.46 17.68 11.05
N LEU A 606 -19.26 17.99 12.34
CA LEU A 606 -18.17 17.45 13.16
C LEU A 606 -18.60 16.23 13.97
N VAL A 607 -19.80 16.24 14.56
CA VAL A 607 -20.23 15.25 15.57
C VAL A 607 -21.33 14.30 15.11
N LEU A 608 -22.04 14.64 14.02
CA LEU A 608 -23.19 13.88 13.54
C LEU A 608 -22.90 13.25 12.16
N ASP A 609 -22.62 14.09 11.16
CA ASP A 609 -22.45 13.69 9.76
C ASP A 609 -21.38 12.59 9.55
N PRO A 610 -20.29 12.51 10.33
CA PRO A 610 -19.33 11.41 10.20
C PRO A 610 -19.87 10.02 10.58
N PHE A 611 -21.03 9.96 11.26
CA PHE A 611 -21.59 8.75 11.85
C PHE A 611 -23.05 8.47 11.45
N VAL A 612 -23.78 9.44 10.91
CA VAL A 612 -25.20 9.30 10.55
C VAL A 612 -25.45 9.81 9.14
N SER A 613 -26.16 9.02 8.34
CA SER A 613 -26.72 9.47 7.06
C SER A 613 -28.22 9.27 7.08
N VAL A 614 -28.94 10.37 7.33
CA VAL A 614 -30.41 10.38 7.36
C VAL A 614 -30.98 10.03 5.99
N GLU A 615 -30.43 10.62 4.92
CA GLU A 615 -30.82 10.38 3.52
C GLU A 615 -30.84 8.90 3.14
N HIS A 616 -29.88 8.12 3.66
CA HIS A 616 -29.72 6.70 3.33
C HIS A 616 -30.22 5.77 4.43
N ASN A 617 -30.75 6.31 5.52
CA ASN A 617 -31.12 5.58 6.73
C ASN A 617 -29.98 4.71 7.30
N GLN A 618 -28.77 5.27 7.37
CA GLN A 618 -27.56 4.52 7.76
C GLN A 618 -26.83 5.10 8.96
N LEU A 619 -26.31 4.20 9.78
CA LEU A 619 -25.38 4.46 10.88
C LEU A 619 -23.98 3.97 10.51
N ARG A 620 -22.97 4.73 10.88
CA ARG A 620 -21.56 4.34 10.77
C ARG A 620 -20.91 4.35 12.15
N PHE A 621 -20.25 3.25 12.47
CA PHE A 621 -19.36 3.12 13.60
C PHE A 621 -17.93 3.04 13.06
N SER A 622 -17.13 4.07 13.34
CA SER A 622 -15.72 4.10 12.98
C SER A 622 -14.93 3.41 14.09
N VAL A 623 -14.38 2.26 13.76
CA VAL A 623 -13.66 1.38 14.69
C VAL A 623 -12.18 1.38 14.35
N ARG A 624 -11.33 1.32 15.37
CA ARG A 624 -9.90 1.04 15.22
C ARG A 624 -9.58 -0.30 15.87
N VAL A 625 -9.03 -1.20 15.08
CA VAL A 625 -8.59 -2.53 15.50
C VAL A 625 -7.12 -2.46 15.93
N LYS A 626 -6.79 -3.18 17.00
CA LYS A 626 -5.40 -3.33 17.46
C LYS A 626 -4.68 -4.38 16.63
N ASP A 627 -3.96 -3.93 15.61
CA ASP A 627 -3.27 -4.82 14.66
C ASP A 627 -2.03 -5.51 15.28
N SER A 628 -1.57 -5.10 16.46
CA SER A 628 -0.45 -5.77 17.14
C SER A 628 -0.86 -6.94 18.05
N GLU A 629 -2.17 -7.20 18.19
CA GLU A 629 -2.67 -8.29 19.03
C GLU A 629 -2.42 -9.66 18.39
N LYS A 630 -1.91 -10.59 19.19
CA LYS A 630 -1.58 -11.96 18.73
C LYS A 630 -2.79 -12.88 18.64
N SER A 631 -3.88 -12.56 19.35
CA SER A 631 -5.13 -13.31 19.28
C SER A 631 -5.95 -12.99 18.02
N LEU A 632 -5.66 -11.84 17.38
CA LEU A 632 -6.38 -11.37 16.22
C LEU A 632 -6.18 -12.32 15.02
N LYS A 633 -7.26 -12.95 14.59
CA LYS A 633 -7.29 -13.69 13.32
C LYS A 633 -7.65 -12.70 12.21
N ARG A 634 -6.63 -12.31 11.45
CA ARG A 634 -6.72 -11.30 10.37
C ARG A 634 -7.31 -11.88 9.10
#